data_AF-A0A556TSY9-F1
#
_entry.id   AF-A0A556TSY9-F1
#
_cell.length_a   1.000
_cell.length_b   1.000
_cell.length_c   1.000
_cell.angle_alpha   90.00
_cell.angle_beta   90.00
_cell.angle_gamma   90.00
#
_symmetry.space_group_name_H-M   'P 1'
#
loop_
_entity.id
_entity.type
_entity.pdbx_description
1 polymer ?
#
loop_
_entity_poly.entity_id
_entity_poly.type
_entity_poly.pdbx_seq_one_letter_code
_entity_poly.pdbx_strand_id
1 'polypeptide(L)'
;MAAPVGRSVVFVTGNAKKLEEVVQILGDKFPYKLISKKIDLPEYQGEPDEISVQKCKEAARQGRIVEPRGPRDFGWDPCFQPDGYDKTYAELPKEVKNSISHRYRALAAMSEHFSKLNDGPDTKRTKHTD
;
A
#
# COMPACT_ATOMS: atom_id res chain seq x y z
N MET A 1 23.03 -18.18 5.43
CA MET A 1 22.97 -16.74 5.79
C MET A 1 21.51 -16.43 6.09
N ALA A 2 21.13 -16.27 7.35
CA ALA A 2 19.75 -16.17 7.81
C ALA A 2 19.33 -14.70 8.00
N ALA A 3 18.11 -14.35 7.57
CA ALA A 3 17.53 -13.03 7.73
C ALA A 3 17.42 -12.63 9.23
N PRO A 4 17.55 -11.34 9.58
CA PRO A 4 17.51 -10.90 10.98
C PRO A 4 16.17 -11.23 11.63
N VAL A 5 16.23 -11.71 12.87
CA VAL A 5 15.07 -12.09 13.69
C VAL A 5 14.18 -10.88 13.96
N GLY A 6 13.02 -10.86 13.31
CA GLY A 6 11.73 -10.70 13.99
C GLY A 6 11.27 -9.29 14.37
N ARG A 7 11.07 -8.41 13.38
CA ARG A 7 10.10 -7.30 13.55
C ARG A 7 8.86 -7.59 12.70
N SER A 8 7.69 -7.38 13.28
CA SER A 8 6.40 -7.58 12.63
C SER A 8 5.73 -6.23 12.38
N VAL A 9 5.16 -6.05 11.19
CA VAL A 9 4.33 -4.89 10.87
C VAL A 9 2.86 -5.32 10.97
N VAL A 10 2.11 -4.67 11.85
CA VAL A 10 0.67 -4.91 11.96
C VAL A 10 -0.03 -4.09 10.88
N PHE A 11 -0.60 -4.77 9.88
CA PHE A 11 -1.44 -4.12 8.89
C PHE A 11 -2.89 -4.11 9.38
N VAL A 12 -3.37 -2.95 9.80
CA VAL A 12 -4.73 -2.78 10.32
C VAL A 12 -5.68 -2.64 9.15
N THR A 13 -6.44 -3.71 8.87
CA THR A 13 -7.48 -3.73 7.83
C THR A 13 -8.55 -4.75 8.16
N GLY A 14 -9.81 -4.41 7.89
CA GLY A 14 -10.92 -5.38 7.87
C GLY A 14 -11.15 -6.02 6.50
N ASN A 15 -10.46 -5.56 5.45
CA ASN A 15 -10.64 -6.02 4.08
C ASN A 15 -9.53 -6.99 3.67
N ALA A 16 -9.89 -8.27 3.47
CA ALA A 16 -8.97 -9.33 3.09
C ALA A 16 -8.32 -9.12 1.71
N LYS A 17 -9.05 -8.56 0.72
CA LYS A 17 -8.49 -8.25 -0.60
C LYS A 17 -7.40 -7.17 -0.52
N LYS A 18 -7.55 -6.18 0.39
CA LYS A 18 -6.48 -5.18 0.65
C LYS A 18 -5.22 -5.83 1.21
N LEU A 19 -5.37 -6.77 2.15
CA LEU A 19 -4.24 -7.52 2.69
C LEU A 19 -3.52 -8.31 1.60
N GLU A 20 -4.28 -9.04 0.78
CA GLU A 20 -3.72 -9.84 -0.31
C GLU A 20 -2.93 -8.99 -1.32
N GLU A 21 -3.46 -7.82 -1.71
CA GLU A 21 -2.73 -6.89 -2.58
C GLU A 21 -1.44 -6.37 -1.94
N VAL A 22 -1.47 -6.03 -0.64
CA VAL A 22 -0.28 -5.55 0.09
C VAL A 22 0.80 -6.63 0.14
N VAL A 23 0.42 -7.86 0.41
CA VAL A 23 1.35 -9.01 0.43
C VAL A 23 1.95 -9.23 -0.95
N GLN A 24 1.14 -9.20 -2.02
CA GLN A 24 1.63 -9.34 -3.39
C GLN A 24 2.58 -8.22 -3.82
N ILE A 25 2.32 -6.98 -3.40
CA ILE A 25 3.14 -5.81 -3.72
C ILE A 25 4.48 -5.85 -2.99
N LEU A 26 4.47 -6.16 -1.69
CA LEU A 26 5.68 -6.20 -0.87
C LEU A 26 6.56 -7.40 -1.20
N GLY A 27 5.94 -8.54 -1.54
CA GLY A 27 6.62 -9.78 -1.91
C GLY A 27 7.62 -10.28 -0.86
N ASP A 28 8.48 -11.21 -1.27
CA ASP A 28 9.45 -11.87 -0.38
C ASP A 28 10.64 -10.97 0.02
N LYS A 29 10.77 -9.81 -0.63
CA LYS A 29 11.87 -8.86 -0.40
C LYS A 29 11.62 -7.93 0.78
N PHE A 30 10.41 -7.87 1.30
CA PHE A 30 10.08 -7.02 2.44
C PHE A 30 10.62 -7.65 3.74
N PRO A 31 11.46 -6.94 4.52
CA PRO A 31 12.21 -7.55 5.62
C PRO A 31 11.37 -7.83 6.88
N TYR A 32 10.06 -7.55 6.86
CA TYR A 32 9.18 -7.71 8.01
C TYR A 32 8.01 -8.64 7.76
N LYS A 33 7.62 -9.38 8.79
CA LYS A 33 6.42 -10.21 8.74
C LYS A 33 5.18 -9.32 8.82
N LEU A 34 4.31 -9.42 7.82
CA LEU A 34 3.01 -8.74 7.86
C LEU A 34 2.03 -9.54 8.72
N ILE A 35 1.43 -8.90 9.71
CA ILE A 35 0.36 -9.49 10.54
C ILE A 35 -0.89 -8.65 10.34
N SER A 36 -1.93 -9.22 9.73
CA SER A 36 -3.23 -8.54 9.68
C SER A 36 -3.90 -8.63 11.04
N LYS A 37 -4.26 -7.48 11.62
CA LYS A 37 -5.17 -7.45 12.77
C LYS A 37 -6.33 -6.52 12.46
N LYS A 38 -7.54 -7.01 12.70
CA LYS A 38 -8.72 -6.16 12.77
C LYS A 38 -8.70 -5.48 14.14
N ILE A 39 -8.23 -4.25 14.18
CA ILE A 39 -8.24 -3.40 15.37
C ILE A 39 -9.24 -2.29 15.09
N ASP A 40 -10.17 -2.06 16.01
CA ASP A 40 -11.05 -0.89 15.97
C ASP A 40 -10.22 0.30 16.43
N LEU A 41 -9.63 1.01 15.46
CA LEU A 41 -8.91 2.25 15.70
C LEU A 41 -9.85 3.41 15.37
N PRO A 42 -9.88 4.49 16.18
CA PRO A 42 -10.53 5.72 15.76
C PRO A 42 -9.94 6.15 14.40
N GLU A 43 -10.83 6.31 13.42
CA GLU A 43 -10.45 6.74 12.09
C GLU A 43 -10.06 8.22 12.14
N TYR A 44 -8.79 8.50 12.45
CA TYR A 44 -8.21 9.82 12.28
C TYR A 44 -7.90 10.06 10.79
N GLN A 45 -8.95 10.26 10.03
CA GLN A 45 -8.87 10.87 8.71
C GLN A 45 -9.17 12.37 8.94
N GLY A 46 -8.44 13.28 8.27
CA GLY A 46 -8.86 14.69 8.21
C GLY A 46 -10.27 14.82 7.63
N GLU A 47 -10.77 16.04 7.42
CA GLU A 47 -12.09 16.23 6.80
C GLU A 47 -12.20 15.33 5.55
N PRO A 48 -13.11 14.33 5.53
CA PRO A 48 -13.15 13.30 4.50
C PRO A 48 -13.17 13.87 3.09
N ASP A 49 -13.74 15.06 2.96
CA ASP A 49 -13.84 15.82 1.73
C ASP A 49 -12.48 16.33 1.25
N GLU A 50 -11.61 16.86 2.11
CA GLU A 50 -10.29 17.35 1.71
C GLU A 50 -9.38 16.21 1.23
N ILE A 51 -9.37 15.09 1.96
CA ILE A 51 -8.58 13.90 1.58
C ILE A 51 -9.12 13.31 0.28
N SER A 52 -10.44 13.25 0.12
CA SER A 52 -11.08 12.74 -1.10
C SER A 52 -10.80 13.65 -2.29
N VAL A 53 -10.86 14.98 -2.12
CA VAL A 53 -10.55 15.96 -3.15
C VAL A 53 -9.08 15.88 -3.56
N GLN A 54 -8.13 15.78 -2.63
CA GLN A 54 -6.71 15.65 -2.96
C GLN A 54 -6.40 14.34 -3.69
N LYS A 55 -6.97 13.22 -3.23
CA LYS A 55 -6.86 11.93 -3.93
C LYS A 55 -7.48 11.98 -5.33
N CYS A 56 -8.63 12.63 -5.48
CA CYS A 56 -9.30 12.83 -6.77
C CYS A 56 -8.44 13.69 -7.71
N LYS A 57 -7.84 14.78 -7.22
CA LYS A 57 -6.91 15.63 -7.98
C LYS A 57 -5.67 14.87 -8.44
N GLU A 58 -5.07 14.07 -7.56
CA GLU A 58 -3.90 13.24 -7.92
C GLU A 58 -4.26 12.11 -8.89
N ALA A 59 -5.42 11.49 -8.74
CA ALA A 59 -5.92 10.49 -9.69
C ALA A 59 -6.21 11.12 -11.06
N ALA A 60 -6.84 12.30 -11.11
CA ALA A 60 -7.14 13.03 -12.35
C ALA A 60 -5.87 13.53 -13.07
N ARG A 61 -4.72 13.61 -12.40
CA ARG A 61 -3.41 13.91 -13.01
C ARG A 61 -2.75 12.69 -13.66
N GLN A 62 -3.26 11.49 -13.40
CA GLN A 62 -2.64 10.20 -13.73
C GLN A 62 -3.60 9.28 -14.52
N GLY A 63 -4.71 9.83 -15.01
CA GLY A 63 -5.76 9.11 -15.69
C GLY A 63 -7.01 9.95 -15.91
N ARG A 64 -8.06 9.30 -16.38
CA ARG A 64 -9.37 9.91 -16.65
C ARG A 64 -10.52 9.08 -16.10
N ILE A 65 -11.60 9.77 -15.75
CA ILE A 65 -12.87 9.13 -15.40
C ILE A 65 -13.59 8.75 -16.69
N VAL A 66 -14.10 7.53 -16.76
CA VAL A 66 -14.81 6.96 -17.91
C VAL A 66 -16.08 6.26 -17.45
N GLU A 67 -16.96 5.94 -18.40
CA GLU A 67 -18.10 5.06 -18.14
C GLU A 67 -17.63 3.74 -17.50
N PRO A 68 -18.35 3.19 -16.51
CA PRO A 68 -17.90 2.03 -15.75
C PRO A 68 -17.72 0.78 -16.64
N ARG A 69 -16.50 0.22 -16.69
CA ARG A 69 -16.17 -1.03 -17.42
C ARG A 69 -15.44 -2.04 -16.53
N GLY A 70 -15.64 -3.33 -16.78
CA GLY A 70 -15.04 -4.43 -16.02
C GLY A 70 -15.80 -4.80 -14.72
N PRO A 71 -15.25 -5.71 -13.90
CA PRO A 71 -15.87 -6.19 -12.67
C PRO A 71 -16.03 -5.09 -11.60
N ARG A 72 -17.20 -5.05 -10.94
CA ARG A 72 -17.55 -4.02 -9.93
C ARG A 72 -17.17 -4.43 -8.49
N ASP A 73 -16.17 -5.27 -8.34
CA ASP A 73 -15.79 -5.86 -7.06
C ASP A 73 -15.09 -4.88 -6.12
N PHE A 74 -14.59 -3.74 -6.64
CA PHE A 74 -13.73 -2.85 -5.89
C PHE A 74 -13.96 -1.36 -6.22
N GLY A 75 -14.84 -0.72 -5.44
CA GLY A 75 -14.97 0.74 -5.40
C GLY A 75 -15.12 1.40 -6.77
N TRP A 76 -14.22 2.32 -7.08
CA TRP A 76 -14.22 3.15 -8.29
C TRP A 76 -13.34 2.60 -9.43
N ASP A 77 -12.73 1.42 -9.25
CA ASP A 77 -11.88 0.80 -10.27
C ASP A 77 -12.53 0.70 -11.66
N PRO A 78 -13.86 0.42 -11.78
CA PRO A 78 -14.52 0.40 -13.08
C PRO A 78 -14.59 1.76 -13.78
N CYS A 79 -14.52 2.86 -13.04
CA CYS A 79 -14.74 4.21 -13.55
C CYS A 79 -13.43 4.96 -13.85
N PHE A 80 -12.27 4.36 -13.55
CA PHE A 80 -10.98 5.04 -13.69
C PHE A 80 -10.08 4.33 -14.70
N GLN A 81 -9.68 5.06 -15.74
CA GLN A 81 -8.73 4.61 -16.75
C GLN A 81 -7.38 5.33 -16.54
N PRO A 82 -6.31 4.62 -16.15
CA PRO A 82 -4.98 5.22 -15.97
C PRO A 82 -4.37 5.65 -17.31
N ASP A 83 -3.51 6.67 -17.27
CA ASP A 83 -2.81 7.15 -18.46
C ASP A 83 -1.90 6.06 -19.05
N GLY A 84 -1.83 6.00 -20.38
CA GLY A 84 -1.07 4.99 -21.11
C GLY A 84 -1.76 3.62 -21.25
N TYR A 85 -2.99 3.47 -20.74
CA TYR A 85 -3.80 2.27 -20.90
C TYR A 85 -5.17 2.60 -21.49
N ASP A 86 -5.72 1.69 -22.29
CA ASP A 86 -7.09 1.77 -22.81
C ASP A 86 -8.14 1.08 -21.92
N LYS A 87 -7.69 0.49 -20.81
CA LYS A 87 -8.48 -0.31 -19.88
C LYS A 87 -8.67 0.39 -18.55
N THR A 88 -9.81 0.17 -17.89
CA THR A 88 -10.02 0.65 -16.51
C THR A 88 -9.21 -0.18 -15.51
N TYR A 89 -9.05 0.30 -14.27
CA TYR A 89 -8.39 -0.51 -13.24
C TYR A 89 -9.08 -1.86 -13.01
N ALA A 90 -10.40 -1.94 -13.19
CA ALA A 90 -11.13 -3.19 -13.08
C ALA A 90 -10.84 -4.16 -14.23
N GLU A 91 -10.50 -3.64 -15.42
CA GLU A 91 -10.19 -4.45 -16.61
C GLU A 91 -8.72 -4.87 -16.71
N LEU A 92 -7.83 -4.26 -15.91
CA LEU A 92 -6.42 -4.59 -15.89
C LEU A 92 -6.15 -5.89 -15.09
N PRO A 93 -5.23 -6.75 -15.55
CA PRO A 93 -4.70 -7.82 -14.73
C PRO A 93 -4.17 -7.28 -13.41
N LYS A 94 -4.31 -8.07 -12.34
CA LYS A 94 -3.96 -7.67 -10.98
C LYS A 94 -2.49 -7.24 -10.89
N GLU A 95 -1.61 -7.94 -11.60
CA GLU A 95 -0.17 -7.69 -11.66
C GLU A 95 0.13 -6.32 -12.27
N VAL A 96 -0.57 -5.96 -13.36
CA VAL A 96 -0.41 -4.67 -14.03
C VAL A 96 -0.93 -3.55 -13.14
N LYS A 97 -2.15 -3.68 -12.59
CA LYS A 97 -2.72 -2.72 -11.64
C LYS A 97 -1.81 -2.51 -10.43
N ASN A 98 -1.26 -3.60 -9.89
CA ASN A 98 -0.32 -3.58 -8.78
C ASN A 98 1.03 -2.93 -9.12
N SER A 99 1.35 -2.66 -10.38
CA SER A 99 2.60 -1.95 -10.75
C SER A 99 2.41 -0.44 -10.93
N ILE A 100 1.18 0.01 -11.22
CA ILE A 100 0.90 1.42 -11.54
C ILE A 100 0.03 2.14 -10.50
N SER A 101 -0.66 1.39 -9.63
CA SER A 101 -1.62 1.99 -8.70
C SER A 101 -0.96 2.86 -7.62
N HIS A 102 -1.71 3.85 -7.12
CA HIS A 102 -1.28 4.67 -5.98
C HIS A 102 -0.90 3.83 -4.76
N ARG A 103 -1.57 2.69 -4.55
CA ARG A 103 -1.27 1.75 -3.46
C ARG A 103 0.13 1.18 -3.61
N TYR A 104 0.51 0.76 -4.82
CA TYR A 104 1.86 0.28 -5.08
C TYR A 104 2.91 1.34 -4.79
N ARG A 105 2.74 2.54 -5.33
CA ARG A 105 3.69 3.65 -5.12
C ARG A 105 3.87 3.97 -3.64
N ALA A 106 2.78 3.99 -2.86
CA ALA A 106 2.85 4.20 -1.42
C ALA A 106 3.56 3.06 -0.69
N LEU A 107 3.26 1.80 -1.02
CA LEU A 107 3.89 0.63 -0.40
C LEU A 107 5.37 0.48 -0.79
N ALA A 108 5.74 0.84 -2.03
CA ALA A 108 7.11 0.84 -2.49
C ALA A 108 7.95 1.89 -1.73
N ALA A 109 7.43 3.12 -1.61
CA ALA A 109 8.08 4.17 -0.83
C ALA A 109 8.20 3.79 0.66
N MET A 110 7.17 3.16 1.23
CA MET A 110 7.19 2.62 2.58
C MET A 110 8.28 1.55 2.72
N SER A 111 8.31 0.57 1.81
CA SER A 111 9.31 -0.51 1.81
C SER A 111 10.73 0.04 1.76
N GLU A 112 11.00 0.99 0.86
CA GLU A 112 12.31 1.65 0.73
C GLU A 112 12.72 2.38 2.03
N HIS A 113 11.79 3.10 2.66
CA HIS A 113 12.05 3.79 3.92
C HIS A 113 12.46 2.81 5.03
N PHE A 114 11.73 1.71 5.15
CA PHE A 114 12.00 0.65 6.13
C PHE A 114 13.32 -0.08 5.88
N SER A 115 13.71 -0.29 4.62
CA SER A 115 15.03 -0.81 4.27
C SER A 115 16.16 0.12 4.73
N LYS A 116 16.04 1.44 4.49
CA LYS A 116 17.05 2.43 4.89
C LYS A 116 17.22 2.54 6.41
N LEU A 117 16.16 2.32 7.19
CA LEU A 117 16.24 2.29 8.66
C LEU A 117 17.05 1.10 9.20
N ASN A 118 17.19 0.02 8.43
CA ASN A 118 18.01 -1.13 8.81
C ASN A 118 19.51 -0.92 8.51
N ASP A 119 19.90 0.08 7.71
CA ASP A 119 21.30 0.42 7.37
C ASP A 119 21.90 1.52 8.28
N GLY A 120 21.18 1.96 9.32
CA GLY A 120 21.66 2.96 10.28
C GLY A 120 22.70 2.39 11.27
N PRO A 121 23.68 3.18 11.74
CA PRO A 121 24.73 2.69 12.63
C PRO A 121 24.14 2.20 13.95
N ASP A 122 24.47 0.96 14.27
CA ASP A 122 24.15 0.24 15.50
C ASP A 122 24.49 1.11 16.73
N THR A 123 23.47 1.73 17.33
CA THR A 123 23.65 2.49 18.57
C THR A 123 23.81 1.45 19.69
N LYS A 124 25.08 1.14 19.97
CA LYS A 124 25.53 0.35 21.11
C LYS A 124 24.72 0.71 22.35
N ARG A 125 23.80 -0.17 22.77
CA ARG A 125 23.28 -0.18 24.14
C ARG A 125 24.41 -0.64 25.04
N THR A 126 25.11 0.31 25.64
CA THR A 126 26.04 0.06 26.74
C THR A 126 25.25 -0.62 27.86
N LYS A 127 25.63 -1.85 28.20
CA LYS A 127 25.18 -2.51 29.42
C LYS A 127 25.72 -1.69 30.60
N HIS A 128 24.84 -1.06 31.35
CA HIS A 128 25.17 -0.64 32.72
C HIS A 128 24.62 -1.71 33.65
N THR A 129 25.52 -2.55 34.14
CA THR A 129 25.35 -3.32 35.37
C THR A 129 25.84 -2.45 36.52
N ASP A 130 24.98 -2.25 37.51
CA ASP A 130 25.34 -2.17 38.93
C ASP A 130 24.27 -2.96 39.69
#